data_AF-A0A501Y0R0-F1
#
_entry.id   AF-A0A501Y0R0-F1
#
_cell.length_a   1.000
_cell.length_b   1.000
_cell.length_c   1.000
_cell.angle_alpha   90.00
_cell.angle_beta   90.00
_cell.angle_gamma   90.00
#
_symmetry.space_group_name_H-M   'P 1'
#
loop_
_entity.id
_entity.type
_entity.pdbx_description
1 polymer ?
#
loop_
_entity_poly.entity_id
_entity_poly.type
_entity_poly.pdbx_seq_one_letter_code
_entity_poly.pdbx_strand_id
1 'polypeptide(L)'
;MMNKFELGADGVGDVPDYLAQEGLELAVIYFEENDLDPAECYFAYKQAPDSELGQAWYAAETEANRVIQGNKKYDNSMIVLVNELA
;
A
#
# COMPACT_ATOMS: atom_id res chain seq x y z
N MET A 1 -6.77 23.77 2.30
CA MET A 1 -5.36 23.38 2.45
C MET A 1 -5.28 22.01 1.80
N MET A 2 -4.56 21.85 0.68
CA MET A 2 -4.36 20.52 0.10
C MET A 2 -3.48 19.76 1.09
N ASN A 3 -4.01 18.69 1.68
CA ASN A 3 -3.18 17.78 2.46
C ASN A 3 -2.15 17.20 1.49
N LYS A 4 -0.87 17.37 1.81
CA LYS A 4 0.21 16.82 0.99
C LYS A 4 0.13 15.30 1.03
N PHE A 5 0.27 14.67 -0.13
CA PHE A 5 0.22 13.23 -0.29
C PHE A 5 1.31 12.78 -1.26
N GLU A 6 2.07 11.76 -0.86
CA GLU A 6 3.03 11.05 -1.69
C GLU A 6 2.91 9.57 -1.33
N LEU A 7 2.57 8.73 -2.32
CA LEU A 7 2.40 7.30 -2.10
C LEU A 7 3.78 6.65 -1.96
N GLY A 8 4.02 6.02 -0.82
CA GLY A 8 5.20 5.22 -0.54
C GLY A 8 4.84 3.83 -0.07
N ALA A 9 5.87 3.00 0.14
CA ALA A 9 5.74 1.70 0.76
C ALA A 9 6.89 1.42 1.71
N ASP A 10 6.56 0.89 2.89
CA ASP A 10 7.53 0.50 3.90
C ASP A 10 7.52 -1.02 4.11
N GLY A 11 8.72 -1.57 4.30
CA GLY A 11 8.92 -2.93 4.75
C GLY A 11 8.81 -3.05 6.26
N VAL A 12 7.87 -3.86 6.75
CA VAL A 12 7.78 -4.27 8.16
C VAL A 12 8.41 -5.65 8.33
N GLY A 13 9.36 -5.77 9.26
CA GLY A 13 10.11 -7.01 9.49
C GLY A 13 11.37 -7.08 8.62
N ASP A 14 11.58 -8.22 7.97
CA ASP A 14 12.80 -8.51 7.19
C ASP A 14 12.69 -8.13 5.69
N VAL A 15 11.70 -7.32 5.31
CA VAL A 15 11.53 -6.89 3.91
C VAL A 15 12.60 -5.85 3.57
N PRO A 16 13.48 -6.10 2.59
CA PRO A 16 14.43 -5.10 2.10
C PRO A 16 13.72 -4.04 1.24
N ASP A 17 14.27 -2.82 1.21
CA ASP A 17 13.70 -1.66 0.51
C ASP A 17 13.35 -1.94 -0.95
N TYR A 18 14.19 -2.71 -1.67
CA TYR A 18 13.91 -3.02 -3.07
C TYR A 18 12.61 -3.85 -3.25
N LEU A 19 12.27 -4.72 -2.30
CA LEU A 19 11.01 -5.47 -2.34
C LEU A 19 9.83 -4.59 -1.92
N ALA A 20 10.03 -3.64 -0.99
CA ALA A 20 9.01 -2.64 -0.69
C ALA A 20 8.70 -1.78 -1.93
N GLN A 21 9.73 -1.40 -2.68
CA GLN A 21 9.57 -0.66 -3.94
C GLN A 21 8.89 -1.49 -5.03
N GLU A 22 9.25 -2.77 -5.20
CA GLU A 22 8.53 -3.68 -6.12
C GLU A 22 7.05 -3.85 -5.70
N GLY A 23 6.77 -3.91 -4.39
CA GLY A 23 5.40 -3.94 -3.88
C GLY A 23 4.64 -2.63 -4.15
N LEU A 24 5.29 -1.48 -4.03
CA LEU A 24 4.73 -0.18 -4.39
C LEU A 24 4.30 -0.14 -5.85
N GLU A 25 5.10 -0.68 -6.76
CA GLU A 25 4.76 -0.77 -8.18
C GLU A 25 3.47 -1.58 -8.40
N LEU A 26 3.26 -2.68 -7.68
CA LEU A 26 2.01 -3.46 -7.76
C LEU A 26 0.81 -2.70 -7.20
N ALA A 27 0.98 -1.96 -6.11
CA ALA A 27 -0.07 -1.11 -5.56
C ALA A 27 -0.47 0.02 -6.53
N VAL A 28 0.51 0.65 -7.19
CA VAL A 28 0.27 1.67 -8.22
C VAL A 28 -0.56 1.08 -9.36
N ILE A 29 -0.18 -0.08 -9.88
CA ILE A 29 -0.94 -0.79 -10.93
C ILE A 29 -2.38 -1.04 -10.47
N TYR A 30 -2.58 -1.48 -9.22
CA TYR A 30 -3.92 -1.70 -8.68
C TYR A 30 -4.77 -0.42 -8.71
N PHE A 31 -4.22 0.72 -8.26
CA PHE A 31 -4.96 1.97 -8.29
C PHE A 31 -5.28 2.43 -9.73
N GLU A 32 -4.32 2.30 -10.64
CA GLU A 32 -4.49 2.66 -12.06
C GLU A 32 -5.56 1.80 -12.77
N GLU A 33 -5.53 0.48 -12.57
CA GLU A 33 -6.49 -0.45 -13.19
C GLU A 33 -7.92 -0.26 -12.69
N ASN A 34 -8.09 0.30 -11.49
CA ASN A 34 -9.39 0.51 -10.86
C ASN A 34 -9.86 1.98 -10.90
N ASP A 35 -9.13 2.88 -11.56
CA ASP A 35 -9.43 4.32 -11.64
C ASP A 35 -9.60 4.97 -10.24
N LEU A 36 -8.67 4.64 -9.32
CA LEU A 36 -8.70 5.07 -7.93
C LEU A 36 -7.62 6.10 -7.64
N ASP A 37 -7.96 7.15 -6.88
CA ASP A 37 -6.98 8.09 -6.33
C ASP A 37 -6.39 7.52 -5.01
N PRO A 38 -5.07 7.24 -4.95
CA PRO A 38 -4.45 6.73 -3.73
C PRO A 38 -4.60 7.67 -2.52
N ALA A 39 -4.66 8.99 -2.74
CA ALA A 39 -4.85 9.96 -1.66
C ALA A 39 -6.24 9.83 -1.03
N GLU A 40 -7.28 9.71 -1.85
CA GLU A 40 -8.65 9.51 -1.39
C GLU A 40 -8.79 8.18 -0.64
N CYS A 41 -8.18 7.11 -1.17
CA CYS A 41 -8.14 5.80 -0.52
C CYS A 41 -7.44 5.85 0.84
N TYR A 42 -6.29 6.54 0.94
CA TYR A 42 -5.57 6.73 2.20
C TYR A 42 -6.42 7.47 3.25
N PHE A 43 -7.04 8.59 2.86
CA PHE A 43 -7.85 9.37 3.80
C PHE A 43 -9.10 8.60 4.24
N ALA A 44 -9.73 7.87 3.32
CA ALA A 44 -10.84 6.98 3.64
C ALA A 44 -10.40 5.85 4.58
N TYR A 45 -9.27 5.21 4.33
CA TYR A 45 -8.69 4.20 5.22
C TYR A 45 -8.47 4.72 6.65
N LYS A 46 -8.00 5.97 6.81
CA LYS A 46 -7.79 6.57 8.15
C LYS A 46 -9.09 6.97 8.88
N GLN A 47 -10.16 7.29 8.15
CA GLN A 47 -11.40 7.83 8.72
C GLN A 47 -12.54 6.81 8.78
N ALA A 48 -12.67 5.99 7.75
CA ALA A 48 -13.72 5.01 7.52
C ALA A 48 -13.13 3.78 6.78
N PRO A 49 -12.35 2.92 7.47
CA PRO A 49 -11.66 1.78 6.86
C PRO A 49 -12.61 0.77 6.20
N ASP A 50 -13.86 0.68 6.67
CA ASP A 50 -14.89 -0.21 6.10
C ASP A 50 -15.60 0.38 4.86
N SER A 51 -15.27 1.61 4.46
CA SER A 51 -15.77 2.20 3.21
C SER A 51 -15.13 1.55 2.00
N GLU A 52 -15.76 1.67 0.83
CA GLU A 52 -15.22 1.14 -0.43
C GLU A 52 -13.78 1.61 -0.70
N LEU A 53 -13.51 2.91 -0.52
CA LEU A 53 -12.18 3.49 -0.67
C LEU A 53 -11.19 3.04 0.42
N GLY A 54 -11.66 2.85 1.66
CA GLY A 54 -10.85 2.29 2.73
C GLY A 54 -10.45 0.83 2.48
N GLN A 55 -11.37 0.03 1.94
CA GLN A 55 -11.11 -1.34 1.50
C GLN A 55 -10.21 -1.40 0.27
N ALA A 56 -10.32 -0.44 -0.64
CA ALA A 56 -9.43 -0.34 -1.79
C ALA A 56 -7.96 -0.10 -1.37
N TRP A 57 -7.71 0.65 -0.31
CA TRP A 57 -6.36 0.77 0.27
C TRP A 57 -5.81 -0.58 0.75
N TYR A 58 -6.62 -1.35 1.49
CA TYR A 58 -6.22 -2.69 1.95
C TYR A 58 -6.00 -3.66 0.78
N ALA A 59 -6.78 -3.55 -0.28
CA ALA A 59 -6.59 -4.32 -1.49
C ALA A 59 -5.26 -3.96 -2.17
N ALA A 60 -4.93 -2.67 -2.28
CA ALA A 60 -3.62 -2.23 -2.78
C ALA A 60 -2.45 -2.73 -1.91
N GLU A 61 -2.58 -2.72 -0.58
CA GLU A 61 -1.60 -3.34 0.33
C GLU A 61 -1.47 -4.85 0.08
N THR A 62 -2.59 -5.54 -0.16
CA THR A 62 -2.59 -6.96 -0.49
C THR A 62 -1.85 -7.23 -1.80
N GLU A 63 -2.04 -6.38 -2.81
CA GLU A 63 -1.32 -6.44 -4.08
C GLU A 63 0.19 -6.20 -3.87
N ALA A 64 0.57 -5.20 -3.08
CA ALA A 64 1.98 -4.94 -2.75
C ALA A 64 2.66 -6.16 -2.10
N ASN A 65 1.96 -6.87 -1.22
CA ASN A 65 2.50 -8.05 -0.53
C ASN A 65 2.67 -9.28 -1.44
N ARG A 66 2.15 -9.28 -2.68
CA ARG A 66 2.35 -10.40 -3.61
C ARG A 66 3.83 -10.67 -3.91
N VAL A 67 4.68 -9.65 -3.87
CA VAL A 67 6.13 -9.80 -4.15
C VAL A 67 6.87 -10.64 -3.10
N ILE A 68 6.35 -10.72 -1.88
CA ILE A 68 6.92 -11.53 -0.79
C ILE A 68 6.11 -12.79 -0.48
N GLN A 69 4.91 -12.93 -1.08
CA GLN A 69 3.99 -14.02 -0.80
C GLN A 69 4.59 -15.39 -1.13
N GLY A 70 4.47 -16.34 -0.20
CA GLY A 70 4.97 -17.71 -0.36
C GLY A 70 6.48 -17.88 -0.14
N ASN A 71 7.21 -16.80 0.17
CA ASN A 71 8.60 -16.88 0.57
C ASN A 71 8.72 -16.97 2.10
N LYS A 72 9.12 -18.14 2.59
CA LYS A 72 9.26 -18.42 4.03
C LYS A 72 10.15 -17.44 4.80
N LYS A 73 11.07 -16.76 4.12
CA LYS A 73 11.90 -15.71 4.74
C LYS A 73 11.04 -14.55 5.27
N TYR A 74 9.88 -14.33 4.67
CA TYR A 74 9.02 -13.18 4.92
C TYR A 74 7.69 -13.55 5.58
N ASP A 75 7.56 -14.76 6.16
CA ASP A 75 6.30 -15.24 6.78
C ASP A 75 5.80 -14.35 7.94
N ASN A 76 6.69 -13.56 8.56
CA ASN A 76 6.36 -12.59 9.62
C ASN A 76 6.63 -11.15 9.20
N SER A 77 6.67 -10.89 7.89
CA SER A 77 6.99 -9.61 7.30
C SER A 77 5.82 -9.16 6.42
N MET A 78 5.69 -7.85 6.21
CA MET A 78 4.71 -7.30 5.28
C MET A 78 5.19 -6.00 4.69
N ILE A 79 4.64 -5.66 3.53
CA ILE A 79 4.76 -4.34 2.92
C ILE A 79 3.50 -3.56 3.29
N VAL A 80 3.64 -2.35 3.79
CA VAL A 80 2.53 -1.44 4.10
C VAL A 80 2.63 -0.21 3.22
N LEU A 81 1.49 0.31 2.78
CA LEU A 81 1.46 1.56 2.04
C LEU A 81 1.44 2.73 3.01
N VAL A 82 2.11 3.83 2.65
CA VAL A 82 2.23 5.01 3.49
C VAL A 82 1.99 6.29 2.70
N ASN A 83 1.66 7.37 3.41
CA ASN A 83 1.82 8.71 2.89
C ASN A 83 3.17 9.24 3.37
N GLU A 84 4.16 9.40 2.48
CA GLU A 84 5.52 9.85 2.84
C GLU A 84 5.56 11.30 3.33
N LEU A 85 4.49 12.06 3.10
CA LEU A 85 4.34 13.45 3.54
C LEU A 85 3.47 13.61 4.80
N ALA A 86 3.07 12.51 5.45
CA ALA A 86 2.24 12.50 6.67
C ALA A 86 3.03 12.69 7.97
#